data_AF-A0A6L7UQU7-F1
#
_entry.id   AF-A0A6L7UQU7-F1
#
_cell.length_a   1.000
_cell.length_b   1.000
_cell.length_c   1.000
_cell.angle_alpha   90.00
_cell.angle_beta   90.00
_cell.angle_gamma   90.00
#
_symmetry.space_group_name_H-M   'P 1'
#
loop_
_entity.id
_entity.type
_entity.pdbx_description
1 polymer ?
#
loop_
_entity_poly.entity_id
_entity_poly.type
_entity_poly.pdbx_seq_one_letter_code
_entity_poly.pdbx_strand_id
1 'polypeptide(L)'
;MKRSTRSIVLGVSGAAVAAAVAFGIGFLGSPAEERERRVDDRRLADLHEITAAADLYWTRHGRLPASLDDLAAEPGLNISTRDPTSSEMYEYRALDDGRYKVCATFATDSGGATGSSSIVQRSCQGCHGPGSPIAARLDDPVAAHVAFRDLWAHGAGRHCFQMRVR
;
A
#
# COMPACT_ATOMS: atom_id res chain seq x y z
N MET A 1 22.86 1.50 -56.53
CA MET A 1 22.49 2.47 -55.47
C MET A 1 21.21 2.12 -54.67
N LYS A 2 20.28 1.25 -55.15
CA LYS A 2 19.02 0.89 -54.45
C LYS A 2 19.12 0.14 -53.10
N ARG A 3 20.26 -0.46 -52.76
CA ARG A 3 20.45 -1.17 -51.47
C ARG A 3 20.60 -0.21 -50.29
N SER A 4 21.25 0.95 -50.48
CA SER A 4 21.52 1.91 -49.41
C SER A 4 20.23 2.56 -48.87
N THR A 5 19.33 3.00 -49.75
CA THR A 5 18.05 3.61 -49.35
C THR A 5 17.16 2.62 -48.59
N ARG A 6 17.15 1.34 -48.98
CA ARG A 6 16.39 0.29 -48.26
C ARG A 6 16.94 0.03 -46.86
N SER A 7 18.27 -0.03 -46.72
CA SER A 7 18.92 -0.19 -45.41
C SER A 7 18.70 1.02 -44.49
N ILE A 8 18.72 2.24 -45.04
CA ILE A 8 18.44 3.47 -44.29
C ILE A 8 16.98 3.48 -43.81
N VAL A 9 16.01 3.17 -44.67
CA VAL A 9 14.58 3.14 -44.30
C VAL A 9 14.31 2.08 -43.24
N LEU A 10 14.88 0.88 -43.35
CA LEU A 10 14.75 -0.18 -42.33
C LEU A 10 15.36 0.21 -40.99
N GLY A 11 16.53 0.87 -41.01
CA GLY A 11 17.16 1.38 -39.79
C GLY A 11 16.32 2.45 -39.11
N VAL A 12 15.80 3.41 -39.88
CA VAL A 12 14.95 4.51 -39.36
C VAL A 12 13.64 3.98 -38.80
N SER A 13 12.97 3.05 -39.50
CA SER A 13 11.72 2.46 -39.00
C SER A 13 11.96 1.65 -37.73
N GLY A 14 13.05 0.88 -37.66
CA GLY A 14 13.41 0.12 -36.45
C GLY A 14 13.68 1.03 -35.26
N ALA A 15 14.44 2.12 -35.47
CA ALA A 15 14.72 3.11 -34.44
C ALA A 15 13.44 3.82 -33.95
N ALA A 16 12.54 4.18 -34.87
CA ALA A 16 11.27 4.82 -34.52
C ALA A 16 10.38 3.92 -33.66
N VAL A 17 10.28 2.63 -33.99
CA VAL A 17 9.52 1.65 -33.19
C VAL A 17 10.16 1.47 -31.81
N ALA A 18 11.49 1.33 -31.74
CA ALA A 18 12.19 1.19 -30.46
C ALA A 18 11.99 2.42 -29.55
N ALA A 19 12.03 3.62 -30.13
CA ALA A 19 11.79 4.86 -29.39
C ALA A 19 10.35 4.95 -28.87
N ALA A 20 9.35 4.59 -29.69
CA ALA A 20 7.94 4.58 -29.28
C ALA A 20 7.69 3.57 -28.14
N VAL A 21 8.29 2.37 -28.20
CA VAL A 21 8.18 1.36 -27.13
C VAL A 21 8.85 1.85 -25.85
N ALA A 22 10.07 2.39 -25.94
CA ALA A 22 10.79 2.92 -24.78
C ALA A 22 10.03 4.07 -24.11
N PHE A 23 9.45 4.97 -24.92
CA PHE A 23 8.61 6.06 -24.41
C PHE A 23 7.34 5.53 -23.73
N GLY A 24 6.67 4.55 -24.33
CA GLY A 24 5.49 3.90 -23.73
C GLY A 24 5.80 3.27 -22.38
N ILE A 25 6.88 2.50 -22.27
CA ILE A 25 7.29 1.85 -21.01
C ILE A 25 7.68 2.91 -19.96
N GLY A 26 8.42 3.95 -20.35
CA GLY A 26 8.81 5.02 -19.43
C GLY A 26 7.61 5.81 -18.90
N PHE A 27 6.53 5.96 -19.69
CA PHE A 27 5.34 6.71 -19.29
C PHE A 27 4.36 5.90 -18.44
N LEU A 28 4.23 4.59 -18.70
CA LEU A 28 3.30 3.69 -17.99
C LEU A 28 3.89 3.11 -16.70
N GLY A 29 5.22 3.25 -16.47
CA GLY A 29 5.93 2.61 -15.37
C GLY A 29 6.53 1.26 -15.78
N SER A 30 7.56 0.82 -15.06
CA SER A 30 8.26 -0.42 -15.39
C SER A 30 7.44 -1.66 -14.95
N PRO A 31 7.46 -2.77 -15.71
CA PRO A 31 6.83 -4.02 -15.27
C PRO A 31 7.34 -4.54 -13.91
N ALA A 32 8.58 -4.18 -13.55
CA ALA A 32 9.17 -4.54 -12.26
C ALA A 32 8.50 -3.79 -11.10
N GLU A 33 8.26 -2.49 -11.26
CA GLU A 33 7.61 -1.66 -10.25
C GLU A 33 6.15 -2.08 -10.02
N GLU A 34 5.41 -2.40 -11.10
CA GLU A 34 4.05 -2.93 -10.98
C GLU A 34 4.02 -4.28 -10.24
N ARG A 35 5.04 -5.12 -10.41
CA ARG A 35 5.17 -6.37 -9.65
C ARG A 35 5.39 -6.09 -8.16
N GLU A 36 6.20 -5.10 -7.81
CA GLU A 36 6.44 -4.71 -6.42
C GLU A 36 5.16 -4.17 -5.76
N ARG A 37 4.39 -3.32 -6.47
CA ARG A 37 3.09 -2.83 -5.98
C ARG A 37 2.11 -3.97 -5.68
N ARG A 38 2.04 -4.98 -6.56
CA ARG A 38 1.19 -6.16 -6.32
C ARG A 38 1.60 -6.99 -5.11
N VAL A 39 2.90 -7.05 -4.83
CA VAL A 39 3.41 -7.69 -3.61
C VAL A 39 3.01 -6.89 -2.38
N ASP A 40 3.10 -5.56 -2.43
CA ASP A 40 2.67 -4.66 -1.35
C ASP A 40 1.16 -4.74 -1.11
N ASP A 41 0.34 -4.80 -2.16
CA ASP A 41 -1.10 -5.03 -2.06
C ASP A 41 -1.41 -6.37 -1.38
N ARG A 42 -0.62 -7.42 -1.67
CA ARG A 42 -0.77 -8.71 -1.01
C ARG A 42 -0.40 -8.64 0.46
N ARG A 43 0.65 -7.91 0.82
CA ARG A 43 1.03 -7.67 2.22
C ARG A 43 -0.08 -6.95 2.98
N LEU A 44 -0.67 -5.92 2.37
CA LEU A 44 -1.82 -5.23 2.96
C LEU A 44 -3.01 -6.17 3.17
N ALA A 45 -3.34 -7.01 2.18
CA ALA A 45 -4.40 -8.00 2.31
C ALA A 45 -4.14 -8.97 3.48
N ASP A 46 -2.91 -9.46 3.63
CA ASP A 46 -2.52 -10.33 4.75
C ASP A 46 -2.67 -9.59 6.10
N LEU A 47 -2.24 -8.32 6.18
CA LEU A 47 -2.42 -7.52 7.40
C LEU A 47 -3.90 -7.28 7.73
N HIS A 48 -4.75 -7.06 6.73
CA HIS A 48 -6.19 -6.96 6.92
C HIS A 48 -6.79 -8.26 7.49
N GLU A 49 -6.40 -9.41 6.96
CA GLU A 49 -6.80 -10.72 7.48
C GLU A 49 -6.39 -10.88 8.95
N ILE A 50 -5.15 -10.50 9.30
CA ILE A 50 -4.65 -10.51 10.68
C ILE A 50 -5.50 -9.61 11.59
N THR A 51 -5.86 -8.40 11.13
CA THR A 51 -6.68 -7.49 11.94
C THR A 51 -8.09 -8.03 12.18
N ALA A 52 -8.72 -8.62 11.17
CA ALA A 52 -10.02 -9.25 11.31
C ALA A 52 -9.97 -10.49 12.23
N ALA A 53 -8.87 -11.26 12.14
CA ALA A 53 -8.63 -12.39 13.05
C ALA A 53 -8.47 -11.92 14.51
N ALA A 54 -7.77 -10.81 14.75
CA ALA A 54 -7.63 -10.22 16.07
C ALA A 54 -8.97 -9.76 16.66
N ASP A 55 -9.83 -9.15 15.85
CA ASP A 55 -11.20 -8.76 16.27
C ASP A 55 -12.03 -9.99 16.66
N LEU A 56 -11.97 -11.05 15.86
CA LEU A 56 -12.67 -12.30 16.16
C LEU A 56 -12.13 -12.97 17.42
N TYR A 57 -10.81 -13.03 17.58
CA TYR A 57 -10.16 -13.61 18.75
C TYR A 57 -10.56 -12.84 20.01
N TRP A 58 -10.57 -11.51 19.96
CA TRP A 58 -11.03 -10.65 21.05
C TRP A 58 -12.49 -10.94 21.41
N THR A 59 -13.37 -11.02 20.42
CA THR A 59 -14.79 -11.33 20.62
C THR A 59 -15.00 -12.69 21.31
N ARG A 60 -14.17 -13.69 20.99
CA ARG A 60 -14.28 -15.05 21.55
C ARG A 60 -13.63 -15.20 22.93
N HIS A 61 -12.50 -14.54 23.15
CA HIS A 61 -11.64 -14.77 24.33
C HIS A 61 -11.60 -13.60 25.32
N GLY A 62 -12.12 -12.43 24.95
CA GLY A 62 -12.07 -11.21 25.77
C GLY A 62 -10.66 -10.67 26.03
N ARG A 63 -9.66 -11.11 25.24
CA ARG A 63 -8.25 -10.70 25.36
C ARG A 63 -7.57 -10.70 23.99
N LEU A 64 -6.47 -9.96 23.86
CA LEU A 64 -5.64 -10.00 22.66
C LEU A 64 -4.81 -11.29 22.61
N PRO A 65 -4.53 -11.82 21.41
CA PRO A 65 -3.61 -12.95 21.23
C PRO A 65 -2.18 -12.55 21.66
N ALA A 66 -1.38 -13.51 22.14
CA ALA A 66 0.00 -13.23 22.51
C ALA A 66 0.94 -13.19 21.29
N SER A 67 0.58 -13.93 20.23
CA SER A 67 1.36 -14.07 19.00
C SER A 67 0.46 -14.22 17.76
N LEU A 68 1.06 -14.16 16.56
CA LEU A 68 0.34 -14.50 15.33
C LEU A 68 0.03 -16.01 15.23
N ASP A 69 0.82 -16.85 15.89
CA ASP A 69 0.56 -18.30 15.92
C ASP A 69 -0.73 -18.62 16.68
N ASP A 70 -1.03 -17.87 17.74
CA ASP A 70 -2.31 -17.99 18.45
C ASP A 70 -3.49 -17.66 17.54
N LEU A 71 -3.35 -16.65 16.68
CA LEU A 71 -4.38 -16.30 15.69
C LEU A 71 -4.52 -17.36 14.60
N ALA A 72 -3.40 -17.93 14.14
CA ALA A 72 -3.41 -18.99 13.12
C ALA A 72 -3.96 -20.32 13.64
N ALA A 73 -3.87 -20.57 14.96
CA ALA A 73 -4.43 -21.74 15.61
C ALA A 73 -5.96 -21.63 15.84
N GLU A 74 -6.56 -20.46 15.66
CA GLU A 74 -7.97 -20.22 15.92
C GLU A 74 -8.87 -21.00 14.93
N PRO A 75 -9.82 -21.82 15.43
CA PRO A 75 -10.68 -22.62 14.56
C PRO A 75 -11.53 -21.76 13.62
N GLY A 76 -11.49 -22.12 12.33
CA GLY A 76 -12.26 -21.47 11.27
C GLY A 76 -11.61 -20.22 10.68
N LEU A 77 -10.40 -19.87 11.11
CA LEU A 77 -9.58 -18.84 10.47
C LEU A 77 -8.52 -19.48 9.58
N ASN A 78 -8.27 -18.86 8.43
CA ASN A 78 -7.14 -19.16 7.58
C ASN A 78 -6.50 -17.82 7.20
N ILE A 79 -5.40 -17.50 7.89
CA ILE A 79 -4.69 -16.23 7.72
C ILE A 79 -3.27 -16.49 7.25
N SER A 80 -2.74 -15.61 6.41
CA SER A 80 -1.31 -15.60 6.10
C SER A 80 -0.54 -14.85 7.18
N THR A 81 0.35 -15.56 7.90
CA THR A 81 1.21 -14.95 8.93
C THR A 81 2.60 -14.59 8.42
N ARG A 82 2.91 -14.87 7.14
CA ARG A 82 4.24 -14.71 6.56
C ARG A 82 4.20 -13.89 5.28
N ASP A 83 5.26 -13.12 5.08
CA ASP A 83 5.49 -12.35 3.87
C ASP A 83 5.63 -13.27 2.64
N PRO A 84 4.90 -13.01 1.54
CA PRO A 84 4.89 -13.89 0.37
C PRO A 84 6.21 -13.91 -0.41
N THR A 85 7.11 -12.95 -0.16
CA THR A 85 8.40 -12.82 -0.86
C THR A 85 9.56 -13.23 0.04
N SER A 86 9.64 -12.71 1.27
CA SER A 86 10.73 -13.02 2.20
C SER A 86 10.48 -14.28 3.03
N SER A 87 9.24 -14.77 3.11
CA SER A 87 8.82 -15.87 4.00
C SER A 87 9.03 -15.59 5.50
N GLU A 88 9.39 -14.34 5.85
CA GLU A 88 9.50 -13.88 7.22
C GLU A 88 8.11 -13.72 7.83
N MET A 89 7.97 -13.96 9.13
CA MET A 89 6.71 -13.76 9.82
C MET A 89 6.42 -12.26 9.95
N TYR A 90 5.18 -11.84 9.73
CA TYR A 90 4.77 -10.47 10.01
C TYR A 90 4.99 -10.14 11.49
N GLU A 91 5.32 -8.89 11.78
CA GLU A 91 5.50 -8.51 13.17
C GLU A 91 4.15 -8.19 13.80
N TYR A 92 3.89 -8.78 14.96
CA TYR A 92 2.74 -8.48 15.79
C TYR A 92 3.20 -8.14 17.20
N ARG A 93 2.56 -7.13 17.80
CA ARG A 93 2.73 -6.86 19.23
C ARG A 93 1.43 -6.34 19.81
N ALA A 94 0.88 -7.10 20.75
CA ALA A 94 -0.17 -6.62 21.62
C ALA A 94 0.37 -5.44 22.47
N LEU A 95 -0.42 -4.38 22.53
CA LEU A 95 -0.23 -3.25 23.43
C LEU A 95 -1.28 -3.35 24.54
N ASP A 96 -1.66 -2.22 25.12
CA ASP A 96 -2.64 -2.09 26.19
C ASP A 96 -4.02 -1.67 25.68
N ASP A 97 -5.06 -1.99 26.46
CA ASP A 97 -6.45 -1.54 26.23
C ASP A 97 -6.98 -1.91 24.83
N GLY A 98 -6.78 -3.17 24.42
CA GLY A 98 -7.23 -3.67 23.10
C GLY A 98 -6.46 -3.11 21.91
N ARG A 99 -5.39 -2.34 22.14
CA ARG A 99 -4.52 -1.85 21.08
C ARG A 99 -3.44 -2.87 20.75
N TYR A 100 -3.04 -2.91 19.49
CA TYR A 100 -1.93 -3.73 19.02
C TYR A 100 -1.28 -3.06 17.82
N LYS A 101 -0.07 -3.50 17.47
CA LYS A 101 0.59 -3.10 16.22
C LYS A 101 0.86 -4.30 15.33
N VAL A 102 0.74 -4.07 14.02
CA VAL A 102 1.22 -4.99 12.99
C VAL A 102 2.19 -4.26 12.08
N CYS A 103 3.26 -4.93 11.66
CA CYS A 103 4.24 -4.34 10.75
C CYS A 103 4.54 -5.26 9.57
N ALA A 104 4.81 -4.64 8.43
CA ALA A 104 5.32 -5.27 7.23
C ALA A 104 6.40 -4.38 6.60
N THR A 105 7.15 -4.95 5.64
CA THR A 105 8.14 -4.21 4.86
C THR A 105 7.59 -4.05 3.45
N PHE A 106 7.43 -2.82 2.98
CA PHE A 106 6.89 -2.51 1.66
C PHE A 106 8.00 -2.12 0.69
N ALA A 107 7.82 -2.41 -0.60
CA ALA A 107 8.77 -2.04 -1.64
C ALA A 107 8.50 -0.62 -2.19
N THR A 108 7.23 -0.22 -2.19
CA THR A 108 6.74 1.00 -2.83
C THR A 108 6.03 1.92 -1.83
N ASP A 109 5.80 3.17 -2.26
CA ASP A 109 4.97 4.13 -1.53
C ASP A 109 3.52 3.98 -2.02
N SER A 110 2.56 3.88 -1.10
CA SER A 110 1.13 3.73 -1.41
C SER A 110 0.46 5.02 -1.90
N GLY A 111 1.24 6.10 -2.07
CA GLY A 111 0.78 7.42 -2.49
C GLY A 111 0.14 8.21 -1.35
N GLY A 112 0.46 7.87 -0.10
CA GLY A 112 -0.06 8.56 1.09
C GLY A 112 0.74 9.81 1.38
N ALA A 113 0.45 10.91 0.67
CA ALA A 113 0.95 12.26 0.95
C ALA A 113 2.41 12.34 1.47
N THR A 114 3.34 11.56 0.88
CA THR A 114 4.76 11.87 0.98
C THR A 114 4.95 13.10 0.11
N GLY A 115 4.87 14.28 0.74
CA GLY A 115 4.93 15.59 0.12
C GLY A 115 6.22 15.79 -0.66
N SER A 116 6.20 15.37 -1.93
CA SER A 116 7.00 15.94 -3.00
C SER A 116 6.11 16.11 -4.23
N SER A 117 4.90 16.62 -4.00
CA SER A 117 4.01 17.10 -5.06
C SER A 117 4.22 18.60 -5.23
N SER A 118 5.29 18.98 -5.91
CA SER A 118 5.50 20.35 -6.40
C SER A 118 4.56 20.73 -7.56
N ILE A 119 3.40 20.07 -7.67
CA ILE A 119 2.36 20.34 -8.69
C ILE A 119 1.09 20.91 -8.07
N VAL A 120 0.89 20.84 -6.74
CA VAL A 120 -0.16 21.62 -6.04
C VAL A 120 0.40 22.93 -5.45
N GLN A 121 1.45 23.47 -6.05
CA GLN A 121 1.99 24.77 -5.66
C GLN A 121 1.81 25.80 -6.78
N ARG A 122 0.57 25.94 -7.26
CA ARG A 122 0.18 27.09 -8.10
C ARG A 122 -1.32 27.45 -8.09
N SER A 123 -2.05 27.07 -7.05
CA SER A 123 -3.39 27.59 -6.72
C SER A 123 -3.74 26.97 -5.37
N CYS A 124 -3.56 27.63 -4.22
CA CYS A 124 -4.44 28.69 -3.74
C CYS A 124 -3.66 29.65 -2.84
N GLN A 125 -3.40 30.87 -3.32
CA GLN A 125 -3.10 31.99 -2.45
C GLN A 125 -4.41 32.38 -1.73
N GLY A 126 -4.78 31.70 -0.63
CA GLY A 126 -5.99 32.12 0.10
C GLY A 126 -6.70 31.19 1.07
N CYS A 127 -6.14 30.04 1.50
CA CYS A 127 -6.82 29.18 2.48
C CYS A 127 -5.96 28.88 3.71
N HIS A 128 -5.60 29.92 4.46
CA HIS A 128 -5.32 29.78 5.89
C HIS A 128 -6.40 30.53 6.67
N GLY A 129 -7.24 29.78 7.38
CA GLY A 129 -8.13 30.27 8.43
C GLY A 129 -7.91 29.44 9.70
N PRO A 130 -7.89 30.05 10.91
CA PRO A 130 -7.44 29.39 12.12
C PRO A 130 -8.58 28.55 12.71
N GLY A 131 -8.39 27.23 12.82
CA GLY A 131 -9.35 26.35 13.50
C GLY A 131 -9.50 24.98 12.83
N SER A 132 -8.49 24.12 12.97
CA SER A 132 -8.77 22.68 13.09
C SER A 132 -9.64 22.50 14.35
N PRO A 133 -10.78 21.80 14.27
CA PRO A 133 -10.76 20.35 14.05
C PRO A 133 -11.87 19.88 13.09
N ILE A 134 -11.52 19.03 12.13
CA ILE A 134 -12.53 18.15 11.52
C ILE A 134 -12.91 17.12 12.58
N ALA A 135 -13.86 17.50 13.43
CA ALA A 135 -14.74 16.56 14.09
C ALA A 135 -15.44 15.77 12.97
N ALA A 136 -15.12 14.49 12.91
CA ALA A 136 -15.70 13.54 11.98
C ALA A 136 -17.23 13.62 12.04
N ARG A 137 -17.86 13.99 10.92
CA ARG A 137 -19.27 13.66 10.72
C ARG A 137 -19.29 12.19 10.32
N LEU A 138 -19.86 11.35 11.19
CA LEU A 138 -19.96 9.90 11.02
C LEU A 138 -20.88 9.47 9.85
N ASP A 139 -21.52 10.41 9.15
CA ASP A 139 -22.53 10.15 8.12
C ASP A 139 -22.06 10.45 6.68
N ASP A 140 -20.79 10.80 6.46
CA ASP A 140 -20.27 11.06 5.10
C ASP A 140 -19.55 9.82 4.53
N PRO A 141 -20.15 9.12 3.55
CA PRO A 141 -19.58 7.91 2.96
C PRO A 141 -18.28 8.18 2.18
N VAL A 142 -18.05 9.41 1.71
CA VAL A 142 -16.81 9.79 1.02
C VAL A 142 -15.70 10.05 2.05
N ALA A 143 -16.01 10.72 3.17
CA ALA A 143 -15.06 10.94 4.25
C ALA A 143 -14.60 9.62 4.90
N ALA A 144 -15.50 8.64 5.04
CA ALA A 144 -15.17 7.30 5.52
C ALA A 144 -14.22 6.54 4.57
N HIS A 145 -14.40 6.70 3.25
CA HIS A 145 -13.53 6.08 2.25
C HIS A 145 -12.14 6.72 2.18
N VAL A 146 -12.04 8.04 2.36
CA VAL A 146 -10.76 8.77 2.46
C VAL A 146 -10.01 8.35 3.73
N ALA A 147 -10.69 8.30 4.89
CA ALA A 147 -10.10 7.85 6.13
C ALA A 147 -9.55 6.41 6.05
N PHE A 148 -10.19 5.51 5.29
CA PHE A 148 -9.72 4.14 5.13
C PHE A 148 -8.41 4.02 4.33
N ARG A 149 -8.24 4.81 3.26
CA ARG A 149 -6.96 4.86 2.51
C ARG A 149 -5.83 5.45 3.34
N ASP A 150 -6.13 6.39 4.23
CA ASP A 150 -5.12 6.99 5.12
C ASP A 150 -4.65 6.00 6.21
N LEU A 151 -5.51 5.09 6.67
CA LEU A 151 -5.17 4.13 7.73
C LEU A 151 -4.08 3.13 7.33
N TRP A 152 -3.94 2.83 6.04
CA TRP A 152 -2.94 1.90 5.50
C TRP A 152 -1.92 2.58 4.58
N ALA A 153 -1.84 3.91 4.65
CA ALA A 153 -0.82 4.68 3.96
C ALA A 153 0.58 4.29 4.47
N HIS A 154 1.50 4.02 3.55
CA HIS A 154 2.86 3.62 3.87
C HIS A 154 3.85 4.09 2.83
N GLY A 155 5.08 4.36 3.27
CA GLY A 155 6.24 4.52 2.39
C GLY A 155 6.95 3.18 2.17
N ALA A 156 7.93 3.20 1.26
CA ALA A 156 8.83 2.08 1.08
C ALA A 156 9.65 1.81 2.36
N GLY A 157 9.90 0.54 2.63
CA GLY A 157 10.57 0.04 3.82
C GLY A 157 9.63 -0.49 4.89
N ARG A 158 10.16 -0.67 6.10
CA ARG A 158 9.40 -1.19 7.22
C ARG A 158 8.40 -0.16 7.74
N HIS A 159 7.13 -0.53 7.76
CA HIS A 159 6.05 0.29 8.30
C HIS A 159 5.19 -0.47 9.30
N CYS A 160 4.76 0.21 10.36
CA CYS A 160 3.96 -0.37 11.43
C CYS A 160 2.67 0.42 11.58
N PHE A 161 1.56 -0.29 11.60
CA PHE A 161 0.24 0.28 11.84
C PHE A 161 -0.14 0.05 13.30
N GLN A 162 -0.93 0.94 13.90
CA GLN A 162 -1.52 0.76 15.23
C GLN A 162 -3.04 0.63 15.13
N MET A 163 -3.56 -0.47 15.67
CA MET A 163 -4.95 -0.89 15.53
C MET A 163 -5.53 -1.10 16.90
N ARG A 164 -6.85 -1.08 16.96
CA ARG A 164 -7.61 -1.37 18.15
C ARG A 164 -8.71 -2.36 17.78
N VAL A 165 -8.87 -3.39 18.61
CA VAL A 165 -9.99 -4.33 18.44
C VAL A 165 -11.33 -3.65 18.68
N ARG A 166 -12.36 -4.13 17.99
CA ARG A 166 -13.74 -3.61 18.11
C ARG A 166 -14.65 -4.49 18.94
#